data_AF-X1C3A3-F1
#
_entry.id   AF-X1C3A3-F1
#
_cell.length_a   1.000
_cell.length_b   1.000
_cell.length_c   1.000
_cell.angle_alpha   90.00
_cell.angle_beta   90.00
_cell.angle_gamma   90.00
#
_symmetry.space_group_name_H-M   'P 1'
#
loop_
_entity.id
_entity.type
_entity.pdbx_description
1 polymer ?
#
loop_
_entity_poly.entity_id
_entity_poly.type
_entity_poly.pdbx_seq_one_letter_code
_entity_poly.pdbx_strand_id
1 'polypeptide(L)'
;TNGAAVVKDIFIEVGALAGVMAPALEFNLDIAKHNTCARDAGIHIQEIEGRGRCPACGGTFPMGFHIEPCPRCEDSYLRMVSGNELRVLEIEVEKKKWGEDPTSLLRRTKVVYYLRSRCSIFGSTQSPARSPA
;
A
#
# COMPACT_ATOMS: atom_id res chain seq x y z
N THR A 1 28.29 0.34 -8.03
CA THR A 1 27.11 -0.07 -8.81
C THR A 1 26.52 -1.28 -8.13
N ASN A 2 25.27 -1.22 -7.65
CA ASN A 2 24.63 -2.37 -6.99
C ASN A 2 24.62 -3.53 -7.99
N GLY A 3 25.29 -4.64 -7.65
CA GLY A 3 25.40 -5.83 -8.51
C GLY A 3 24.02 -6.23 -9.03
N ALA A 4 23.96 -6.61 -10.31
CA ALA A 4 22.71 -6.83 -11.06
C ALA A 4 21.77 -7.80 -10.33
N ALA A 5 20.85 -7.23 -9.55
CA ALA A 5 19.79 -7.94 -8.87
C ALA A 5 18.55 -7.91 -9.78
N VAL A 6 18.00 -9.09 -10.05
CA VAL A 6 16.75 -9.25 -10.81
C VAL A 6 15.62 -9.38 -9.81
N VAL A 7 14.56 -8.60 -9.98
CA VAL A 7 13.36 -8.71 -9.15
C VAL A 7 12.50 -9.85 -9.69
N LYS A 8 12.04 -10.74 -8.81
CA LYS A 8 11.21 -11.90 -9.16
C LYS A 8 9.76 -11.68 -8.84
N ASP A 9 9.46 -11.12 -7.67
CA ASP A 9 8.09 -10.94 -7.21
C ASP A 9 7.98 -9.66 -6.39
N ILE A 10 6.86 -8.96 -6.55
CA ILE A 10 6.50 -7.76 -5.81
C ILE A 10 5.13 -8.01 -5.17
N PHE A 11 5.08 -8.01 -3.85
CA PHE A 11 3.85 -8.17 -3.09
C PHE A 11 3.39 -6.81 -2.57
N ILE A 12 2.14 -6.47 -2.84
CA ILE A 12 1.54 -5.17 -2.55
C ILE A 12 0.24 -5.40 -1.80
N GLU A 13 -0.01 -4.59 -0.79
CA GLU A 13 -1.29 -4.52 -0.11
C GLU A 13 -2.01 -3.24 -0.51
N VAL A 14 -3.29 -3.36 -0.87
CA VAL A 14 -4.16 -2.26 -1.28
C VAL A 14 -5.42 -2.31 -0.43
N GLY A 15 -5.71 -1.22 0.28
CA GLY A 15 -6.93 -1.10 1.05
C GLY A 15 -8.12 -0.70 0.19
N ALA A 16 -9.29 -1.27 0.48
CA ALA A 16 -10.54 -1.02 -0.25
C ALA A 16 -10.98 0.46 -0.23
N LEU A 17 -10.50 1.25 0.74
CA LEU A 17 -10.74 2.67 0.94
C LEU A 17 -9.56 3.55 0.48
N ALA A 18 -8.50 2.97 -0.09
CA ALA A 18 -7.31 3.71 -0.55
C ALA A 18 -7.56 4.56 -1.81
N GLY A 19 -8.76 4.43 -2.42
CA GLY A 19 -9.11 5.13 -3.65
C GLY A 19 -8.37 4.62 -4.89
N VAL A 20 -7.81 3.41 -4.82
CA VAL A 20 -7.06 2.77 -5.91
C VAL A 20 -7.79 1.53 -6.38
N MET A 21 -8.00 1.43 -7.68
CA MET A 21 -8.52 0.20 -8.29
C MET A 21 -7.36 -0.79 -8.48
N ALA A 22 -7.36 -1.90 -7.73
CA ALA A 22 -6.30 -2.90 -7.77
C ALA A 22 -5.97 -3.40 -9.19
N PRO A 23 -6.95 -3.71 -10.07
CA PRO A 23 -6.64 -4.13 -11.45
C PRO A 23 -5.94 -3.05 -12.27
N ALA A 24 -6.28 -1.78 -12.04
CA ALA A 24 -5.63 -0.67 -12.73
C ALA A 24 -4.19 -0.46 -12.24
N LEU A 25 -3.96 -0.65 -10.93
CA LEU A 25 -2.62 -0.61 -10.36
C LEU A 25 -1.75 -1.74 -10.93
N GLU A 26 -2.26 -2.97 -10.97
CA GLU A 26 -1.57 -4.13 -11.53
C GLU A 26 -1.14 -3.88 -12.97
N PHE A 27 -2.08 -3.44 -13.81
CA PHE A 27 -1.82 -3.11 -15.21
C PHE A 27 -0.75 -2.04 -15.37
N ASN A 28 -0.83 -0.94 -14.59
CA ASN A 28 0.15 0.14 -14.68
C ASN A 28 1.55 -0.32 -14.22
N LEU A 29 1.63 -1.19 -13.21
CA LEU A 29 2.89 -1.77 -12.74
C LEU A 29 3.49 -2.72 -13.78
N ASP A 30 2.67 -3.50 -14.47
CA ASP A 30 3.11 -4.40 -15.54
C ASP A 30 3.74 -3.63 -16.71
N ILE A 31 3.18 -2.46 -17.05
CA ILE A 31 3.77 -1.57 -18.05
C ILE A 31 5.06 -0.93 -17.52
N ALA A 32 5.02 -0.39 -16.29
CA ALA A 32 6.13 0.35 -15.72
C ALA A 32 7.40 -0.51 -15.56
N LYS A 33 7.26 -1.82 -15.37
CA LYS A 33 8.40 -2.72 -15.15
C LYS A 33 9.19 -3.06 -16.42
N HIS A 34 8.64 -2.83 -17.62
CA HIS A 34 9.18 -3.33 -18.90
C HIS A 34 10.67 -2.99 -19.15
N ASN A 35 11.15 -1.82 -18.74
CA ASN A 35 12.56 -1.41 -18.94
C ASN A 35 13.34 -1.29 -17.63
N THR A 36 13.02 -2.14 -16.65
CA THR A 36 13.64 -2.15 -15.32
C THR A 36 14.20 -3.53 -14.98
N CYS A 37 14.88 -3.66 -13.84
CA CYS A 37 15.29 -4.96 -13.28
C CYS A 37 14.11 -5.85 -12.83
N ALA A 38 12.87 -5.34 -12.91
CA ALA A 38 11.64 -6.04 -12.60
C ALA A 38 10.83 -6.43 -13.85
N ARG A 39 11.43 -6.38 -15.05
CA ARG A 39 10.76 -6.73 -16.31
C ARG A 39 9.95 -8.03 -16.23
N ASP A 40 10.50 -9.05 -15.58
CA ASP A 40 9.89 -10.38 -15.50
C ASP A 40 9.27 -10.63 -14.11
N ALA A 41 9.11 -9.59 -13.28
CA ALA A 41 8.62 -9.75 -11.93
C ALA A 41 7.12 -10.04 -11.90
N GLY A 42 6.70 -11.01 -11.10
CA GLY A 42 5.30 -11.21 -10.73
C GLY A 42 4.81 -10.07 -9.84
N ILE A 43 3.59 -9.60 -10.07
CA ILE A 43 2.93 -8.59 -9.24
C ILE A 43 1.80 -9.29 -8.51
N HIS A 44 1.83 -9.25 -7.18
CA HIS A 44 0.85 -9.90 -6.32
C HIS A 44 0.18 -8.84 -5.48
N ILE A 45 -1.11 -8.59 -5.74
CA ILE A 45 -1.89 -7.61 -4.99
C ILE A 45 -2.82 -8.34 -4.02
N GLN A 46 -2.71 -7.99 -2.74
CA GLN A 46 -3.63 -8.38 -1.70
C GLN A 46 -4.53 -7.20 -1.34
N GLU A 47 -5.84 -7.37 -1.52
CA GLU A 47 -6.81 -6.37 -1.07
C GLU A 47 -7.16 -6.57 0.41
N ILE A 48 -7.24 -5.48 1.17
CA ILE A 48 -7.68 -5.50 2.57
C ILE A 48 -8.93 -4.66 2.78
N GLU A 49 -9.81 -5.17 3.65
CA GLU A 49 -11.09 -4.54 3.92
C GLU A 49 -10.97 -3.20 4.65
N GLY A 50 -11.87 -2.29 4.30
CA GLY A 50 -12.15 -1.09 5.07
C GLY A 50 -12.75 -1.43 6.42
N ARG A 51 -12.12 -0.96 7.50
CA ARG A 51 -12.68 -1.07 8.85
C ARG A 51 -12.64 0.25 9.57
N GLY A 52 -13.70 0.49 10.33
CA GLY A 52 -13.86 1.65 11.18
C GLY A 52 -14.05 1.26 12.65
N ARG A 53 -13.52 2.04 13.56
CA ARG A 53 -13.69 1.90 15.00
C ARG A 53 -14.59 3.01 15.55
N CYS A 54 -15.58 2.61 16.33
CA CYS A 54 -16.44 3.56 17.04
C CYS A 54 -15.70 4.15 18.26
N PRO A 55 -15.63 5.48 18.41
CA PRO A 55 -15.01 6.10 19.58
C PRO A 55 -15.83 5.94 20.86
N ALA A 56 -17.16 5.80 20.75
CA ALA A 56 -18.05 5.67 21.91
C ALA A 56 -18.08 4.24 22.49
N CYS A 57 -18.31 3.23 21.65
CA CYS A 57 -18.44 1.84 22.11
C CYS A 57 -17.17 0.99 21.93
N GLY A 58 -16.15 1.52 21.25
CA GLY A 58 -14.87 0.86 21.01
C GLY A 58 -14.89 -0.26 19.96
N GLY A 59 -16.06 -0.64 19.44
CA GLY A 59 -16.23 -1.72 18.47
C GLY A 59 -15.66 -1.41 17.09
N THR A 60 -15.28 -2.45 16.34
CA THR A 60 -14.72 -2.35 14.99
C THR A 60 -15.63 -3.04 13.98
N PHE A 61 -16.04 -2.30 12.96
CA PHE A 61 -17.02 -2.72 11.97
C PHE A 61 -16.47 -2.54 10.55
N PRO A 62 -17.00 -3.27 9.55
CA PRO A 62 -16.76 -2.97 8.15
C PRO A 62 -17.11 -1.50 7.86
N MET A 63 -16.35 -0.88 6.96
CA MET A 63 -16.53 0.52 6.58
C MET A 63 -16.33 0.65 5.07
N GLY A 64 -17.29 1.28 4.39
CA GLY A 64 -17.17 1.68 3.00
C GLY A 64 -16.61 3.11 2.85
N PHE A 65 -16.66 3.65 1.63
CA PHE A 65 -16.27 5.05 1.37
C PHE A 65 -17.23 6.08 2.00
N HIS A 66 -18.45 5.67 2.31
CA HIS A 66 -19.44 6.52 2.96
C HIS A 66 -19.19 6.58 4.46
N ILE A 67 -19.36 7.77 5.03
CA ILE A 67 -19.29 7.96 6.48
C ILE A 67 -20.60 7.42 7.07
N GLU A 68 -20.51 6.31 7.80
CA GLU A 68 -21.65 5.63 8.40
C GLU A 68 -21.66 5.77 9.93
N PRO A 69 -22.86 5.90 10.55
CA PRO A 69 -22.98 5.86 11.99
C PRO A 69 -22.64 4.46 12.52
N CYS A 70 -22.22 4.39 13.79
CA CYS A 70 -21.92 3.12 14.43
C CYS A 70 -23.17 2.22 14.48
N PRO A 71 -23.14 1.00 13.91
CA PRO A 71 -24.31 0.11 13.87
C PRO A 71 -24.71 -0.46 15.25
N ARG A 72 -23.94 -0.16 16.30
CA ARG A 72 -24.18 -0.66 17.66
C ARG A 72 -24.74 0.39 18.60
N CYS A 73 -24.28 1.64 18.49
CA CYS A 73 -24.68 2.70 19.43
C CYS A 73 -25.34 3.88 18.74
N GLU A 74 -25.22 4.02 17.41
CA GLU A 74 -25.83 5.08 16.57
C GLU A 74 -25.43 6.53 16.92
N ASP A 75 -24.83 6.77 18.08
CA ASP A 75 -24.46 8.09 18.61
C ASP A 75 -23.17 8.67 18.04
N SER A 76 -22.37 7.89 17.31
CA SER A 76 -21.10 8.37 16.75
C SER A 76 -20.75 7.70 15.44
N TYR A 77 -20.02 8.43 14.60
CA TYR A 77 -19.50 7.94 13.33
C TYR A 77 -18.24 7.09 13.52
N LEU A 78 -18.09 6.07 12.67
CA LEU A 78 -16.90 5.23 12.67
C LEU A 78 -15.66 6.04 12.25
N ARG A 79 -14.54 5.83 12.96
CA ARG A 79 -13.22 6.34 12.58
C ARG A 79 -12.46 5.24 11.86
N MET A 80 -12.03 5.52 10.64
CA MET A 80 -11.25 4.56 9.85
C MET A 80 -9.99 4.09 10.60
N VAL A 81 -9.78 2.78 10.63
CA VAL A 81 -8.62 2.13 11.26
C VAL A 81 -7.86 1.19 10.31
N SER A 82 -8.50 0.73 9.23
CA SER A 82 -7.86 0.00 8.13
C SER A 82 -8.60 0.20 6.81
N GLY A 83 -7.96 -0.21 5.72
CA GLY A 83 -8.46 -0.15 4.36
C GLY A 83 -8.02 1.09 3.58
N ASN A 84 -7.18 1.97 4.11
CA ASN A 84 -6.62 3.12 3.38
C ASN A 84 -5.12 2.96 3.09
N GLU A 85 -4.63 1.73 3.18
CA GLU A 85 -3.24 1.40 2.94
C GLU A 85 -2.96 1.22 1.44
N LEU A 86 -1.79 1.65 1.01
CA LEU A 86 -1.18 1.25 -0.26
C LEU A 86 0.31 1.09 0.01
N ARG A 87 0.79 -0.15 0.08
CA ARG A 87 2.17 -0.42 0.50
C ARG A 87 2.75 -1.68 -0.14
N VAL A 88 4.06 -1.65 -0.36
CA VAL A 88 4.82 -2.83 -0.80
C VAL A 88 5.15 -3.68 0.42
N LEU A 89 4.56 -4.88 0.50
CA LEU A 89 4.83 -5.81 1.59
C LEU A 89 6.21 -6.45 1.43
N GLU A 90 6.56 -6.84 0.22
CA GLU A 90 7.77 -7.60 -0.04
C GLU A 90 8.23 -7.45 -1.49
N ILE A 91 9.55 -7.44 -1.68
CA ILE A 91 10.19 -7.59 -2.98
C ILE A 91 11.17 -8.76 -2.87
N GLU A 92 10.95 -9.79 -3.69
CA GLU A 92 11.88 -10.90 -3.85
C GLU A 92 12.91 -10.55 -4.93
N VAL A 93 14.19 -10.68 -4.59
CA VAL A 93 15.31 -10.43 -5.53
C VAL A 93 16.24 -11.62 -5.65
N GLU A 94 16.70 -11.88 -6.87
CA GLU A 94 17.77 -12.81 -7.18
C GLU A 94 19.06 -12.04 -7.46
N LYS A 95 20.14 -12.37 -6.74
CA LYS A 95 21.48 -11.83 -7.00
C LYS A 95 22.27 -12.83 -7.82
N LYS A 96 22.66 -12.47 -9.04
CA LYS A 96 23.66 -13.25 -9.78
C LYS A 96 25.02 -13.07 -9.11
N LYS A 97 25.56 -14.13 -8.54
CA LYS A 97 26.98 -14.16 -8.15
C LYS A 97 27.81 -14.42 -9.41
N TRP A 98 28.85 -13.62 -9.61
CA TRP A 98 29.85 -13.86 -10.64
C TRP A 98 30.91 -14.80 -10.05
N GLY A 99 30.93 -16.07 -10.48
CA GLY A 99 31.96 -17.05 -10.12
C GLY A 99 31.62 -18.07 -9.02
N GLU A 100 30.44 -18.69 -9.05
CA GLU A 100 30.12 -19.84 -8.18
C GLU A 100 29.46 -20.98 -8.97
N ASP A 101 29.85 -22.21 -8.62
CA ASP A 101 29.47 -23.53 -9.17
C ASP A 101 27.95 -23.70 -9.45
N PRO A 102 27.52 -24.47 -10.47
CA PRO A 102 26.11 -24.58 -10.90
C PRO A 102 25.11 -25.15 -9.88
N THR A 103 25.56 -25.58 -8.69
CA THR A 103 24.77 -26.42 -7.78
C THR A 103 24.46 -25.79 -6.42
N SER A 104 24.81 -24.52 -6.17
CA SER A 104 24.67 -23.90 -4.84
C SER A 104 23.56 -22.83 -4.74
N LEU A 105 22.36 -23.31 -4.40
CA LEU A 105 21.36 -22.67 -3.54
C LEU A 105 20.92 -21.21 -3.83
N LEU A 106 19.75 -21.12 -4.47
CA LEU A 106 18.85 -19.96 -4.53
C LEU A 106 18.62 -19.34 -3.14
N ARG A 107 19.31 -18.25 -2.81
CA ARG A 107 19.00 -17.43 -1.64
C ARG A 107 17.97 -16.37 -2.00
N ARG A 108 16.69 -16.66 -1.76
CA ARG A 108 15.60 -15.66 -1.74
C ARG A 108 15.91 -14.60 -0.67
N THR A 109 16.09 -13.35 -1.06
CA THR A 109 16.24 -12.23 -0.12
C THR A 109 14.93 -11.44 -0.10
N LYS A 110 14.23 -11.47 1.04
CA LYS A 110 12.99 -10.73 1.30
C LYS A 110 13.31 -9.30 1.71
N VAL A 111 12.87 -8.30 0.93
CA VAL A 111 12.97 -6.88 1.29
C VAL A 111 11.57 -6.31 1.52
N VAL A 112 11.27 -5.87 2.75
CA VAL A 112 9.95 -5.34 3.16
C VAL A 112 10.00 -3.81 3.16
N TYR A 113 9.16 -3.13 2.36
CA TYR A 113 9.15 -1.67 2.23
C TYR A 113 7.86 -1.04 2.79
N TYR A 114 7.89 -0.55 4.03
CA TYR A 114 6.75 0.19 4.60
C TYR A 114 6.65 1.62 4.05
N LEU A 115 5.84 1.83 3.01
CA LEU A 115 5.41 3.17 2.58
C LEU A 115 4.23 3.63 3.45
N ARG A 116 4.51 4.45 4.47
CA ARG A 116 3.47 5.18 5.23
C ARG A 116 3.13 6.49 4.52
N SER A 117 2.27 6.44 3.52
CA SER A 117 1.75 7.65 2.87
C SER A 117 0.58 8.21 3.70
N ARG A 118 0.81 9.30 4.45
CA ARG A 118 -0.27 10.18 4.90
C ARG A 118 -0.75 10.96 3.68
N CYS A 119 -1.76 10.44 2.99
CA CYS A 119 -2.44 11.16 1.92
C CYS A 119 -3.42 12.17 2.55
N SER A 120 -2.97 13.40 2.78
CA SER A 120 -3.84 14.54 3.10
C SER A 120 -4.22 15.25 1.81
N ILE A 121 -5.26 14.76 1.15
CA ILE A 121 -5.96 15.48 0.08
C ILE A 121 -7.36 15.80 0.59
N PHE A 122 -7.47 16.88 1.36
CA PHE A 122 -8.67 17.71 1.42
C PHE A 122 -8.20 19.13 1.72
N GLY A 123 -8.33 20.00 0.72
CA GLY A 123 -8.10 21.42 0.86
C GLY A 123 -9.22 22.07 1.67
N SER A 124 -8.85 22.93 2.60
CA SER A 124 -9.68 24.06 3.00
C SER A 124 -8.89 25.32 2.69
N THR A 125 -9.32 26.01 1.64
CA THR A 125 -9.01 27.41 1.37
C THR A 125 -9.27 28.26 2.61
N GLN A 126 -8.27 28.98 3.10
CA GLN A 126 -8.48 30.26 3.79
C GLN A 126 -7.34 31.23 3.44
N SER A 127 -7.77 32.37 2.92
CA SER A 127 -7.04 33.58 2.51
C SER A 127 -6.22 34.20 3.66
N PRO A 128 -5.25 35.10 3.38
CA PRO A 128 -4.40 35.67 4.42
C PRO A 128 -5.16 36.74 5.22
N ALA A 129 -5.30 36.53 6.53
CA ALA A 129 -5.79 37.56 7.43
C ALA A 129 -4.65 38.52 7.80
N ARG A 130 -4.89 39.81 7.53
CA ARG A 130 -4.08 40.97 7.89
C ARG A 130 -3.87 41.07 9.41
N SER A 131 -2.71 41.62 9.77
CA SER A 131 -2.48 42.31 11.05
C SER A 131 -3.52 43.44 11.26
N PRO A 132 -3.96 43.70 12.50
CA PRO A 132 -3.39 44.80 13.30
C PRO A 132 -3.26 44.40 14.80
N ALA A 133 -2.51 45.03 15.69
CA ALA A 133 -1.78 46.30 15.76
C ALA A 133 -0.55 46.11 16.66
#